data_AF-A0A1I9GE32-F1
#
_entry.id   AF-A0A1I9GE32-F1
#
_cell.length_a   1.000
_cell.length_b   1.000
_cell.length_c   1.000
_cell.angle_alpha   90.00
_cell.angle_beta   90.00
_cell.angle_gamma   90.00
#
_symmetry.space_group_name_H-M   'P 1'
#
loop_
_entity.id
_entity.type
_entity.pdbx_description
1 polymer ?
#
loop_
_entity_poly.entity_id
_entity_poly.type
_entity_poly.pdbx_seq_one_letter_code
_entity_poly.pdbx_strand_id
1 'polypeptide(L)'
;SPFPDNPVRVKGQQNMYVALWYKFGKPIHGRAWNNNGNVECSFPYSKVELTGARDLGGQIQILTCSEQDPVEQFKKSGFWYEWRPYKDRENDQLLQLVRCGQSTPVLMPTKDGNTFLGYIDMGKDVANVGYKGKNETLAGGEIQNLLVLFRNIKAPPTGIKIYEDTWIDLKYRDPFPTAKNPIPVS
;
A
#
# COMPACT_ATOMS: atom_id res chain seq x y z
N SER A 1 6.37 17.46 1.73
CA SER A 1 5.98 17.26 3.13
C SER A 1 6.34 15.84 3.55
N PRO A 2 6.72 15.61 4.81
CA PRO A 2 6.93 14.27 5.35
C PRO A 2 5.67 13.40 5.30
N PHE A 3 5.86 12.09 5.45
CA PHE A 3 4.75 11.13 5.60
C PHE A 3 3.94 11.42 6.87
N PRO A 4 2.63 11.09 6.90
CA PRO A 4 1.88 11.01 8.15
C PRO A 4 2.41 9.85 9.01
N ASP A 5 1.97 9.80 10.26
CA ASP A 5 2.35 8.72 11.17
C ASP A 5 1.85 7.36 10.69
N ASN A 6 2.67 6.32 10.91
CA ASN A 6 2.35 4.92 10.64
C ASN A 6 1.80 4.66 9.22
N PRO A 7 2.52 5.06 8.15
CA PRO A 7 2.09 4.79 6.79
C PRO A 7 2.13 3.29 6.50
N VAL A 8 1.10 2.76 5.82
CA VAL A 8 1.03 1.33 5.50
C VAL A 8 1.97 1.00 4.33
N ARG A 9 3.00 0.20 4.62
CA ARG A 9 3.98 -0.30 3.65
C ARG A 9 3.39 -1.34 2.71
N VAL A 10 3.95 -1.37 1.51
CA VAL A 10 3.70 -2.41 0.52
C VAL A 10 4.58 -3.63 0.84
N LYS A 11 4.01 -4.85 0.79
CA LYS A 11 4.72 -6.09 1.13
C LYS A 11 6.01 -6.24 0.32
N GLY A 12 7.11 -6.55 1.01
CA GLY A 12 8.42 -6.77 0.39
C GLY A 12 9.06 -5.52 -0.23
N GLN A 13 8.55 -4.32 0.05
CA GLN A 13 9.08 -3.05 -0.48
C GLN A 13 9.64 -2.18 0.64
N GLN A 14 10.92 -1.81 0.50
CA GLN A 14 11.63 -0.99 1.50
C GLN A 14 11.16 0.47 1.57
N ASN A 15 10.64 1.00 0.47
CA ASN A 15 10.31 2.42 0.36
C ASN A 15 9.07 2.65 -0.53
N MET A 16 7.99 1.90 -0.28
CA MET A 16 6.74 2.04 -1.01
C MET A 16 5.54 1.92 -0.09
N TYR A 17 4.61 2.86 -0.19
CA TYR A 17 3.46 3.00 0.69
C TYR A 17 2.17 3.13 -0.11
N VAL A 18 1.05 2.72 0.49
CA VAL A 18 -0.28 2.78 -0.13
C VAL A 18 -0.78 4.22 -0.15
N ALA A 19 -1.07 4.72 -1.35
CA ALA A 19 -1.58 6.07 -1.56
C ALA A 19 -2.91 6.08 -2.34
N LEU A 20 -3.68 7.14 -2.16
CA LEU A 20 -4.98 7.36 -2.79
C LEU A 20 -5.06 8.80 -3.32
N TRP A 21 -5.53 8.94 -4.54
CA TRP A 21 -5.77 10.22 -5.21
C TRP A 21 -7.19 10.26 -5.77
N TYR A 22 -7.79 11.44 -5.84
CA TYR A 22 -9.10 11.65 -6.46
C TYR A 22 -8.98 12.51 -7.70
N LYS A 23 -9.55 12.03 -8.81
CA LYS A 23 -9.71 12.81 -10.04
C LYS A 23 -11.17 12.86 -10.44
N PHE A 24 -11.75 14.07 -10.44
CA PHE A 24 -13.17 14.29 -10.75
C PHE A 24 -14.10 13.40 -9.90
N GLY A 25 -13.81 13.30 -8.59
CA GLY A 25 -14.58 12.48 -7.64
C GLY A 25 -14.33 10.97 -7.71
N LYS A 26 -13.46 10.49 -8.61
CA LYS A 26 -13.13 9.06 -8.72
C LYS A 26 -11.86 8.73 -7.95
N PRO A 27 -11.91 7.74 -7.02
CA PRO A 27 -10.73 7.28 -6.28
C PRO A 27 -9.81 6.45 -7.18
N ILE A 28 -8.51 6.70 -7.08
CA ILE A 28 -7.43 6.02 -7.80
C ILE A 28 -6.33 5.70 -6.79
N HIS A 29 -6.14 4.42 -6.45
CA HIS A 29 -4.98 4.02 -5.67
C HIS A 29 -3.70 4.08 -6.52
N GLY A 30 -2.60 4.33 -5.85
CA GLY A 30 -1.26 4.37 -6.42
C GLY A 30 -0.23 4.23 -5.31
N ARG A 31 1.00 4.65 -5.59
CA ARG A 31 2.11 4.51 -4.64
C ARG A 31 2.64 5.85 -4.18
N ALA A 32 3.19 5.86 -2.98
CA ALA A 32 4.07 6.91 -2.49
C ALA A 32 5.41 6.31 -2.06
N TRP A 33 6.47 7.14 -2.07
CA TRP A 33 7.79 6.78 -1.56
C TRP A 33 8.46 7.99 -0.89
N ASN A 34 9.45 7.73 -0.06
CA ASN A 34 10.28 8.76 0.55
C ASN A 34 11.40 9.15 -0.41
N ASN A 35 11.49 10.45 -0.71
CA ASN A 35 12.67 11.08 -1.28
C ASN A 35 13.06 12.29 -0.43
N ASN A 36 14.27 12.29 0.13
CA ASN A 36 14.79 13.35 1.01
C ASN A 36 13.83 13.72 2.16
N GLY A 37 13.21 12.71 2.80
CA GLY A 37 12.27 12.90 3.90
C GLY A 37 10.88 13.40 3.48
N ASN A 38 10.62 13.53 2.18
CA ASN A 38 9.35 14.00 1.64
C ASN A 38 8.61 12.91 0.88
N VAL A 39 7.28 13.05 0.84
CA VAL A 39 6.39 12.23 0.03
C VAL A 39 6.56 12.60 -1.44
N GLU A 40 6.99 11.63 -2.23
CA GLU A 40 6.76 11.58 -3.68
C GLU A 40 5.72 10.49 -3.99
N CYS A 41 5.13 10.54 -5.17
CA CYS A 41 4.04 9.64 -5.53
C CYS A 41 3.89 9.41 -7.03
N SER A 42 3.14 8.37 -7.38
CA SER A 42 2.81 8.02 -8.75
C SER A 42 1.43 7.38 -8.82
N PHE A 43 0.62 7.88 -9.75
CA PHE A 43 -0.72 7.39 -10.04
C PHE A 43 -0.90 7.15 -11.55
N PRO A 44 -1.44 5.99 -11.96
CA PRO A 44 -1.88 5.80 -13.34
C PRO A 44 -3.15 6.61 -13.63
N TYR A 45 -3.16 7.36 -14.72
CA TYR A 45 -4.34 8.06 -15.20
C TYR A 45 -4.45 8.01 -16.73
N SER A 46 -5.56 7.45 -17.22
CA SER A 46 -5.76 7.21 -18.65
C SER A 46 -4.59 6.42 -19.27
N LYS A 47 -3.72 7.06 -20.06
CA LYS A 47 -2.58 6.42 -20.73
C LYS A 47 -1.22 6.82 -20.13
N VAL A 48 -1.22 7.69 -19.13
CA VAL A 48 -0.01 8.31 -18.58
C VAL A 48 0.16 7.99 -17.10
N GLU A 49 1.39 8.14 -16.63
CA GLU A 49 1.73 8.20 -15.22
C GLU A 49 1.75 9.67 -14.77
N LEU A 50 1.12 9.96 -13.63
CA LEU A 50 1.13 11.28 -13.01
C LEU A 50 1.92 11.23 -11.70
N THR A 51 2.96 12.05 -11.61
CA THR A 51 3.84 12.19 -10.42
C THR A 51 3.93 13.63 -9.92
N GLY A 52 3.65 14.60 -10.79
CA GLY A 52 3.79 16.02 -10.49
C GLY A 52 2.70 16.55 -9.55
N ALA A 53 3.11 17.33 -8.55
CA ALA A 53 2.17 17.96 -7.61
C ALA A 53 1.09 18.81 -8.30
N ARG A 54 1.42 19.49 -9.41
CA ARG A 54 0.45 20.28 -10.20
C ARG A 54 -0.61 19.40 -10.86
N ASP A 55 -0.21 18.29 -11.48
CA ASP A 55 -1.12 17.38 -12.19
C ASP A 55 -2.08 16.67 -11.22
N LEU A 56 -1.59 16.39 -10.02
CA LEU A 56 -2.34 15.74 -8.95
C LEU A 56 -3.20 16.73 -8.12
N GLY A 57 -3.13 18.04 -8.39
CA GLY A 57 -3.87 19.04 -7.63
C GLY A 57 -3.36 19.27 -6.20
N GLY A 58 -2.12 18.85 -5.93
CA GLY A 58 -1.39 19.12 -4.68
C GLY A 58 -1.80 18.30 -3.47
N GLN A 59 -2.80 17.43 -3.55
CA GLN A 59 -3.27 16.62 -2.42
C GLN A 59 -3.47 15.16 -2.78
N ILE A 60 -2.87 14.29 -1.98
CA ILE A 60 -3.06 12.84 -1.99
C ILE A 60 -3.30 12.39 -0.54
N GLN A 61 -3.83 11.19 -0.37
CA GLN A 61 -3.96 10.54 0.94
C GLN A 61 -2.98 9.37 1.01
N ILE A 62 -2.39 9.16 2.18
CA ILE A 62 -1.59 7.98 2.49
C ILE A 62 -2.39 7.13 3.46
N LEU A 63 -2.46 5.82 3.23
CA LEU A 63 -3.10 4.90 4.15
C LEU A 63 -2.25 4.80 5.43
N THR A 64 -2.87 4.93 6.59
CA THR A 64 -2.21 4.82 7.89
C THR A 64 -2.83 3.71 8.74
N CYS A 65 -2.07 3.21 9.71
CA CYS A 65 -2.54 2.31 10.75
C CYS A 65 -2.39 2.94 12.13
N SER A 66 -3.12 2.42 13.12
CA SER A 66 -3.00 2.90 14.50
C SER A 66 -1.68 2.46 15.13
N GLU A 67 -1.18 1.28 14.74
CA GLU A 67 0.09 0.71 15.17
C GLU A 67 0.77 0.04 13.96
N GLN A 68 2.10 0.15 13.86
CA GLN A 68 2.86 -0.49 12.78
C GLN A 68 3.04 -2.00 12.98
N ASP A 69 3.02 -2.47 14.24
CA ASP A 69 3.07 -3.89 14.56
C ASP A 69 1.70 -4.55 14.30
N PRO A 70 1.62 -5.65 13.52
CA PRO A 70 0.34 -6.29 13.20
C PRO A 70 -0.45 -6.80 14.40
N VAL A 71 0.23 -7.28 15.45
CA VAL A 71 -0.41 -7.81 16.67
C VAL A 71 -1.01 -6.66 17.48
N GLU A 72 -0.26 -5.57 17.67
CA GLU A 72 -0.78 -4.38 18.36
C GLU A 72 -1.89 -3.69 17.56
N GLN A 73 -1.77 -3.63 16.23
CA GLN A 73 -2.81 -3.12 15.33
C GLN A 73 -4.10 -3.94 15.47
N PHE A 74 -3.99 -5.27 15.49
CA PHE A 74 -5.12 -6.17 15.71
C PHE A 74 -5.76 -5.96 17.08
N LYS A 75 -4.97 -5.91 18.16
CA LYS A 75 -5.48 -5.66 19.52
C LYS A 75 -6.25 -4.34 19.62
N LYS A 76 -5.77 -3.29 18.94
CA LYS A 76 -6.35 -1.93 19.01
C LYS A 76 -7.54 -1.73 18.09
N SER A 77 -7.55 -2.34 16.90
CA SER A 77 -8.54 -2.06 15.85
C SER A 77 -9.42 -3.25 15.46
N GLY A 78 -9.15 -4.46 15.96
CA GLY A 78 -9.86 -5.68 15.59
C GLY A 78 -9.48 -6.25 14.22
N PHE A 79 -8.49 -5.67 13.54
CA PHE A 79 -7.96 -6.15 12.26
C PHE A 79 -6.50 -5.76 12.08
N TRP A 80 -5.79 -6.47 11.20
CA TRP A 80 -4.46 -6.10 10.71
C TRP A 80 -4.43 -6.15 9.17
N TYR A 81 -3.45 -5.47 8.57
CA TYR A 81 -3.33 -5.39 7.12
C TYR A 81 -2.54 -6.58 6.57
N GLU A 82 -3.14 -7.30 5.63
CA GLU A 82 -2.53 -8.48 5.00
C GLU A 82 -2.64 -8.40 3.47
N TRP A 83 -1.53 -8.70 2.78
CA TRP A 83 -1.50 -8.81 1.32
C TRP A 83 -1.80 -10.23 0.88
N ARG A 84 -2.88 -10.43 0.12
CA ARG A 84 -3.36 -11.74 -0.36
C ARG A 84 -3.79 -11.66 -1.82
N PRO A 85 -3.83 -12.78 -2.57
CA PRO A 85 -4.37 -12.82 -3.92
C PRO A 85 -5.78 -12.21 -4.00
N TYR A 86 -6.10 -11.47 -5.07
CA TYR A 86 -7.39 -10.79 -5.24
C TYR A 86 -8.59 -11.75 -5.15
N LYS A 87 -8.44 -13.00 -5.64
CA LYS A 87 -9.47 -14.05 -5.51
C LYS A 87 -9.85 -14.39 -4.08
N ASP A 88 -8.96 -14.19 -3.10
CA ASP A 88 -9.23 -14.50 -1.69
C ASP A 88 -10.32 -13.59 -1.10
N ARG A 89 -10.77 -12.56 -1.82
CA ARG A 89 -11.93 -11.71 -1.46
C ARG A 89 -13.24 -12.48 -1.29
N GLU A 90 -13.34 -13.68 -1.85
CA GLU A 90 -14.50 -14.56 -1.67
C GLU A 90 -14.62 -15.06 -0.22
N ASN A 91 -13.55 -15.00 0.58
CA ASN A 91 -13.56 -15.32 2.00
C ASN A 91 -13.83 -14.06 2.86
N ASP A 92 -15.01 -13.48 2.67
CA ASP A 92 -15.42 -12.23 3.33
C ASP A 92 -15.63 -12.35 4.85
N GLN A 93 -15.78 -13.59 5.36
CA GLN A 93 -15.83 -13.91 6.79
C GLN A 93 -14.48 -13.69 7.50
N LEU A 94 -13.37 -13.65 6.75
CA LEU A 94 -12.03 -13.45 7.30
C LEU A 94 -11.37 -12.18 6.78
N LEU A 95 -11.59 -11.86 5.50
CA LEU A 95 -10.85 -10.85 4.77
C LEU A 95 -11.80 -9.77 4.26
N GLN A 96 -11.61 -8.54 4.73
CA GLN A 96 -12.34 -7.39 4.21
C GLN A 96 -11.43 -6.62 3.24
N LEU A 97 -11.81 -6.61 1.96
CA LEU A 97 -11.02 -5.96 0.91
C LEU A 97 -10.87 -4.45 1.21
N VAL A 98 -9.63 -3.96 1.20
CA VAL A 98 -9.38 -2.52 1.29
C VAL A 98 -9.76 -1.88 -0.04
N ARG A 99 -10.78 -1.03 -0.02
CA ARG A 99 -11.25 -0.33 -1.22
C ARG A 99 -11.75 1.07 -0.92
N CYS A 100 -11.72 1.89 -1.95
CA CYS A 100 -12.41 3.17 -1.98
C CYS A 100 -13.21 3.24 -3.29
N GLY A 101 -14.54 3.33 -3.20
CA GLY A 101 -15.39 3.18 -4.38
C GLY A 101 -15.10 1.87 -5.11
N GLN A 102 -14.82 1.94 -6.42
CA GLN A 102 -14.43 0.79 -7.26
C GLN A 102 -12.91 0.60 -7.37
N SER A 103 -12.10 1.31 -6.58
CA SER A 103 -10.64 1.20 -6.59
C SER A 103 -10.15 0.37 -5.40
N THR A 104 -9.29 -0.61 -5.65
CA THR A 104 -8.55 -1.37 -4.61
C THR A 104 -7.06 -1.38 -4.94
N PRO A 105 -6.15 -1.19 -3.96
CA PRO A 105 -4.70 -1.22 -4.22
C PRO A 105 -4.25 -2.63 -4.63
N VAL A 106 -3.33 -2.70 -5.58
CA VAL A 106 -2.79 -3.97 -6.11
C VAL A 106 -1.30 -3.87 -6.41
N LEU A 107 -0.55 -4.90 -6.06
CA LEU A 107 0.82 -5.12 -6.52
C LEU A 107 0.76 -5.72 -7.93
N MET A 108 1.19 -4.95 -8.93
CA MET A 108 1.16 -5.33 -10.33
C MET A 108 2.58 -5.39 -10.89
N PRO A 109 2.98 -6.50 -11.53
CA PRO A 109 4.23 -6.56 -12.28
C PRO A 109 4.12 -5.70 -13.55
N THR A 110 5.14 -4.91 -13.82
CA THR A 110 5.32 -4.19 -15.09
C THR A 110 5.90 -5.13 -16.13
N LYS A 111 5.82 -4.74 -17.41
CA LYS A 111 6.36 -5.52 -18.53
C LYS A 111 7.86 -5.79 -18.45
N ASP A 112 8.60 -4.97 -17.70
CA ASP A 112 10.04 -5.15 -17.49
C ASP A 112 10.38 -5.92 -16.20
N GLY A 113 9.39 -6.54 -15.56
CA GLY A 113 9.57 -7.46 -14.43
C GLY A 113 9.65 -6.81 -13.06
N ASN A 114 9.62 -5.48 -12.97
CA ASN A 114 9.50 -4.78 -11.69
C ASN A 114 8.07 -4.91 -11.15
N THR A 115 7.87 -4.79 -9.85
CA THR A 115 6.52 -4.79 -9.26
C THR A 115 6.26 -3.47 -8.56
N PHE A 116 5.18 -2.81 -8.92
CA PHE A 116 4.77 -1.54 -8.31
C PHE A 116 3.34 -1.60 -7.82
N LEU A 117 3.03 -0.76 -6.84
CA LEU A 117 1.67 -0.58 -6.38
C LEU A 117 0.88 0.31 -7.34
N GLY A 118 -0.25 -0.22 -7.79
CA GLY A 118 -1.27 0.45 -8.59
C GLY A 118 -2.67 0.19 -8.05
N TYR A 119 -3.67 0.09 -8.92
CA TYR A 119 -5.05 -0.23 -8.50
C TYR A 119 -5.80 -1.13 -9.47
N ILE A 120 -6.75 -1.89 -8.97
CA ILE A 120 -7.79 -2.55 -9.79
C ILE A 120 -9.01 -1.63 -9.84
N ASP A 121 -9.46 -1.30 -11.05
CA ASP A 121 -10.82 -0.78 -11.30
C ASP A 121 -11.77 -1.97 -11.30
N MET A 122 -12.42 -2.21 -10.16
CA MET A 122 -13.35 -3.33 -9.97
C MET A 122 -14.62 -3.20 -10.82
N GLY A 123 -14.92 -2.01 -11.36
CA GLY A 123 -16.03 -1.84 -12.30
C GLY A 123 -15.70 -2.31 -13.72
N LYS A 124 -14.42 -2.50 -14.03
CA LYS A 124 -13.93 -2.93 -15.35
C LYS A 124 -13.11 -4.22 -15.31
N ASP A 125 -12.76 -4.70 -14.12
CA ASP A 125 -11.82 -5.79 -13.90
C ASP A 125 -10.48 -5.57 -14.63
N VAL A 126 -9.91 -4.38 -14.43
CA VAL A 126 -8.60 -3.99 -14.99
C VAL A 126 -7.69 -3.47 -13.89
N ALA A 127 -6.52 -4.09 -13.72
CA ALA A 127 -5.40 -3.57 -12.95
C ALA A 127 -4.63 -2.52 -13.75
N ASN A 128 -4.21 -1.45 -13.09
CA ASN A 128 -3.51 -0.31 -13.67
C ASN A 128 -2.31 0.05 -12.79
N VAL A 129 -1.17 0.36 -13.41
CA VAL A 129 0.03 0.81 -12.69
C VAL A 129 0.75 1.90 -13.49
N GLY A 130 1.13 2.99 -12.81
CA GLY A 130 1.91 4.07 -13.41
C GLY A 130 3.39 3.74 -13.37
N TYR A 131 4.08 3.75 -14.52
CA TYR A 131 5.51 3.47 -14.59
C TYR A 131 6.13 4.05 -15.87
N LYS A 132 7.32 4.67 -15.75
CA LYS A 132 8.07 5.28 -16.86
C LYS A 132 7.20 6.20 -17.74
N GLY A 133 6.36 7.02 -17.11
CA GLY A 133 5.49 7.98 -17.79
C GLY A 133 4.20 7.38 -18.38
N LYS A 134 3.96 6.07 -18.23
CA LYS A 134 2.85 5.34 -18.86
C LYS A 134 1.95 4.68 -17.82
N ASN A 135 0.69 4.48 -18.18
CA ASN A 135 -0.18 3.53 -17.49
C ASN A 135 -0.05 2.15 -18.16
N GLU A 136 0.46 1.16 -17.43
CA GLU A 136 0.41 -0.24 -17.83
C GLU A 136 -0.82 -0.91 -17.24
N THR A 137 -1.49 -1.75 -18.03
CA THR A 137 -2.75 -2.39 -17.65
C THR A 137 -2.68 -3.91 -17.76
N LEU A 138 -3.32 -4.61 -16.84
CA LEU A 138 -3.55 -6.06 -16.88
C LEU A 138 -5.04 -6.33 -16.66
N ALA A 139 -5.62 -7.24 -17.45
CA ALA A 139 -7.04 -7.55 -17.39
C ALA A 139 -7.28 -9.07 -17.49
N GLY A 140 -8.51 -9.50 -17.25
CA GLY A 140 -8.89 -10.92 -17.34
C GLY A 140 -8.48 -11.72 -16.12
N GLY A 141 -8.45 -13.06 -16.26
CA GLY A 141 -8.25 -13.98 -15.13
C GLY A 141 -6.94 -13.79 -14.36
N GLU A 142 -5.92 -13.19 -14.97
CA GLU A 142 -4.61 -12.97 -14.33
C GLU A 142 -4.68 -12.03 -13.13
N ILE A 143 -5.62 -11.06 -13.13
CA ILE A 143 -5.76 -10.12 -12.00
C ILE A 143 -6.14 -10.83 -10.69
N GLN A 144 -6.74 -12.02 -10.78
CA GLN A 144 -7.20 -12.81 -9.63
C GLN A 144 -6.05 -13.30 -8.74
N ASN A 145 -4.85 -13.43 -9.30
CA ASN A 145 -3.66 -13.88 -8.58
C ASN A 145 -2.77 -12.72 -8.09
N LEU A 146 -3.07 -11.48 -8.47
CA LEU A 146 -2.32 -10.32 -7.99
C LEU A 146 -2.59 -10.10 -6.50
N LEU A 147 -1.56 -9.64 -5.78
CA LEU A 147 -1.70 -9.32 -4.36
C LEU A 147 -2.43 -7.99 -4.18
N VAL A 148 -3.52 -8.01 -3.42
CA VAL A 148 -4.27 -6.83 -2.97
C VAL A 148 -4.24 -6.77 -1.44
N LEU A 149 -4.67 -5.64 -0.91
CA LEU A 149 -4.68 -5.41 0.53
C LEU A 149 -6.02 -5.77 1.16
N PHE A 150 -5.98 -6.54 2.24
CA PHE A 150 -7.14 -6.88 3.07
C PHE A 150 -6.94 -6.39 4.50
N ARG A 151 -8.06 -6.12 5.18
CA ARG A 151 -8.13 -6.16 6.63
C ARG A 151 -8.44 -7.61 7.03
N ASN A 152 -7.52 -8.27 7.71
CA ASN A 152 -7.73 -9.60 8.27
C ASN A 152 -8.27 -9.45 9.70
N ILE A 153 -9.45 -10.01 9.96
CA ILE A 153 -10.17 -9.87 11.24
C ILE A 153 -9.89 -11.01 12.23
N LYS A 154 -8.91 -11.88 11.94
CA LYS A 154 -8.35 -12.83 12.91
C LYS A 154 -6.97 -12.38 13.37
N ALA A 155 -6.59 -12.83 14.56
CA ALA A 155 -5.28 -12.54 15.12
C ALA A 155 -4.16 -12.97 14.15
N PRO A 156 -3.07 -12.19 14.03
CA PRO A 156 -1.89 -12.61 13.27
C PRO A 156 -1.37 -13.98 13.75
N PRO A 157 -0.80 -14.80 12.86
CA PRO A 157 -0.30 -16.11 13.23
C PRO A 157 0.87 -16.00 14.21
N THR A 158 0.90 -16.90 15.20
CA THR A 158 1.94 -16.96 16.25
C THR A 158 2.84 -18.19 16.08
N GLY A 159 4.04 -18.16 16.66
CA GLY A 159 4.95 -19.32 16.67
C GLY A 159 5.76 -19.50 15.37
N ILE A 160 5.74 -18.50 14.49
CA ILE A 160 6.53 -18.47 13.26
C ILE A 160 7.83 -17.71 13.52
N LYS A 161 8.95 -18.20 12.97
CA LYS A 161 10.22 -17.45 13.01
C LYS A 161 10.15 -16.27 12.03
N ILE A 162 10.54 -15.09 12.49
CA ILE A 162 10.67 -13.90 11.66
C ILE A 162 12.01 -13.99 10.93
N TYR A 163 11.96 -13.92 9.60
CA TYR A 163 13.15 -13.95 8.73
C TYR A 163 13.44 -12.61 8.06
N GLU A 164 12.46 -11.69 8.06
CA GLU A 164 12.58 -10.37 7.45
C GLU A 164 12.97 -9.33 8.51
N ASP A 165 13.78 -8.36 8.11
CA ASP A 165 14.09 -7.22 8.97
C ASP A 165 12.83 -6.40 9.27
N THR A 166 12.66 -6.00 10.53
CA THR A 166 11.56 -5.13 10.93
C THR A 166 12.00 -3.67 10.87
N TRP A 167 11.49 -2.94 9.89
CA TRP A 167 11.71 -1.50 9.72
C TRP A 167 10.56 -0.71 10.32
N ILE A 168 10.87 0.32 11.11
CA ILE A 168 9.89 1.21 11.75
C ILE A 168 9.95 2.59 11.10
N ASP A 169 8.80 3.11 10.69
CA ASP A 169 8.65 4.46 10.17
C ASP A 169 8.53 5.49 11.29
N LEU A 170 9.43 6.47 11.31
CA LEU A 170 9.48 7.56 12.29
C LEU A 170 9.92 8.84 11.58
N LYS A 171 9.54 9.99 12.13
CA LYS A 171 10.01 11.31 11.70
C LYS A 171 11.07 11.86 12.64
N TYR A 172 11.78 12.87 12.16
CA TYR A 172 12.76 13.59 12.96
C TYR A 172 12.10 14.18 14.22
N ARG A 173 12.70 13.89 15.38
CA ARG A 173 12.27 14.29 16.74
C ARG A 173 11.02 13.59 17.27
N ASP A 174 10.56 12.52 16.63
CA ASP A 174 9.61 11.61 17.27
C ASP A 174 10.25 10.98 18.52
N PRO A 175 9.44 10.56 19.52
CA PRO A 175 9.95 9.87 20.70
C PRO A 175 10.81 8.66 20.33
N PHE A 176 11.94 8.50 21.02
CA PHE A 176 12.85 7.39 20.75
C PHE A 176 12.17 6.04 21.04
N PRO A 177 12.22 5.05 20.12
CA PRO A 177 11.43 3.83 20.22
C PRO A 177 12.10 2.77 21.10
N THR A 178 12.44 3.09 22.35
CA THR A 178 13.18 2.18 23.27
C THR A 178 12.55 0.79 23.37
N ALA A 179 11.22 0.73 23.48
CA ALA A 179 10.46 -0.52 23.62
C ALA A 179 10.50 -1.43 22.37
N LYS A 180 11.03 -0.93 21.25
CA LYS A 180 11.18 -1.68 20.00
C LYS A 180 12.59 -2.26 19.81
N ASN A 181 13.47 -2.09 20.79
CA ASN A 181 14.83 -2.63 20.81
C ASN A 181 15.64 -2.28 19.54
N PRO A 182 15.84 -0.98 19.22
CA PRO A 182 16.60 -0.58 18.05
C PRO A 182 18.04 -1.13 18.11
N ILE A 183 18.59 -1.52 16.96
CA ILE A 183 19.91 -2.12 16.87
C ILE A 183 21.00 -1.07 17.18
N PRO A 184 21.82 -1.25 18.23
CA PRO A 184 22.91 -0.33 18.55
C PRO A 184 24.06 -0.46 17.55
N VAL A 185 24.79 0.63 17.33
CA VAL A 185 26.05 0.59 16.57
C VAL A 185 27.13 -0.06 17.44
N SER A 186 27.84 -1.05 16.89
CA SER A 186 29.00 -1.70 17.50
C SER A 186 30.28 -0.91 17.30
#